data_AF-A0A524H4Z6-F1
#
_entry.id   AF-A0A524H4Z6-F1
#
_cell.length_a   1.000
_cell.length_b   1.000
_cell.length_c   1.000
_cell.angle_alpha   90.00
_cell.angle_beta   90.00
_cell.angle_gamma   90.00
#
_symmetry.space_group_name_H-M   'P 1'
#
loop_
_entity.id
_entity.type
_entity.pdbx_description
1 polymer ?
#
loop_
_entity_poly.entity_id
_entity_poly.type
_entity_poly.pdbx_seq_one_letter_code
_entity_poly.pdbx_strand_id
1 'polypeptide(L)' 'VGSEKAPFVLNKGEALTLRIFIDTTLIEVFANERQIIMTDKPRDADAKINDGVALFSQGQDIQVDRITAWKMKSAYAGD' A
#
# COMPACT_ATOMS: atom_id res chain seq x y z
N VAL A 1 3.17 -17.50 5.37
CA VAL A 1 2.90 -16.06 5.31
C VAL A 1 4.11 -15.34 5.94
N GLY A 2 4.98 -14.78 5.11
CA GLY A 2 6.21 -14.12 5.57
C GLY A 2 6.00 -12.61 5.53
N SER A 3 5.98 -11.95 6.70
CA SER A 3 6.07 -10.49 6.76
C SER A 3 7.54 -10.09 6.68
N GLU A 4 7.99 -9.62 5.52
CA GLU A 4 9.32 -9.02 5.42
C GLU A 4 9.25 -7.55 5.87
N LYS A 5 10.14 -7.16 6.77
CA LYS A 5 10.30 -5.77 7.21
C LYS A 5 11.63 -5.26 6.68
N ALA A 6 11.62 -4.53 5.58
CA ALA A 6 12.82 -3.84 5.12
C ALA A 6 13.09 -2.63 6.02
N PRO A 7 14.32 -2.44 6.53
CA PRO A 7 14.67 -1.23 7.28
C PRO A 7 14.56 -0.02 6.34
N PHE A 8 13.67 0.92 6.67
CA PHE A 8 13.52 2.17 5.96
C PHE A 8 13.77 3.34 6.91
N VAL A 9 14.72 4.20 6.56
CA VAL A 9 15.10 5.38 7.32
C VAL A 9 15.04 6.58 6.40
N LEU A 10 14.32 7.61 6.84
CA LEU A 10 14.30 8.91 6.19
C LEU A 10 15.49 9.73 6.63
N ASN A 11 16.08 10.47 5.70
CA ASN A 11 17.01 11.54 6.03
C ASN A 11 16.26 12.70 6.69
N LYS A 12 16.99 13.55 7.42
CA LYS A 12 16.41 14.74 8.06
C LYS A 12 15.78 15.65 7.00
N GLY A 13 14.48 15.91 7.12
CA GLY A 13 13.71 16.75 6.19
C GLY A 13 13.31 16.07 4.88
N GLU A 14 13.62 14.78 4.71
CA GLU A 14 13.16 14.00 3.55
C GLU A 14 11.67 13.70 3.68
N ALA A 15 10.91 14.01 2.63
CA ALA A 15 9.49 13.65 2.56
C ALA A 15 9.34 12.14 2.35
N LEU A 16 8.34 11.55 3.01
CA LEU A 16 7.91 10.18 2.75
C LEU A 16 7.00 10.16 1.52
N THR A 17 7.40 9.43 0.49
CA THR A 17 6.57 9.11 -0.68
C THR A 17 6.24 7.63 -0.64
N LEU A 18 4.96 7.28 -0.57
CA LEU A 18 4.49 5.91 -0.64
C LEU A 18 3.84 5.65 -2.00
N ARG A 19 4.25 4.55 -2.65
CA ARG A 19 3.55 3.99 -3.80
C ARG A 19 3.04 2.61 -3.42
N ILE A 20 1.72 2.45 -3.43
CA ILE A 20 1.03 1.28 -2.93
C ILE A 20 0.27 0.63 -4.08
N PHE A 21 0.55 -0.64 -4.34
CA PHE A 21 -0.24 -1.48 -5.25
C PHE A 21 -1.09 -2.44 -4.42
N ILE A 22 -2.38 -2.48 -4.72
CA ILE A 22 -3.36 -3.32 -4.00
C ILE A 22 -4.03 -4.22 -5.03
N ASP A 23 -3.74 -5.51 -4.97
CA ASP A 23 -4.41 -6.58 -5.72
C ASP A 23 -5.22 -7.45 -4.75
N THR A 24 -5.96 -8.41 -5.29
CA THR A 24 -6.95 -9.26 -4.62
C THR A 24 -6.45 -9.90 -3.33
N THR A 25 -5.18 -10.33 -3.31
CA THR A 25 -4.55 -10.95 -2.13
C THR A 25 -3.16 -10.39 -1.84
N LEU A 26 -2.69 -9.40 -2.60
CA LEU A 26 -1.33 -8.88 -2.53
C LEU A 26 -1.34 -7.38 -2.31
N ILE A 27 -0.61 -6.92 -1.30
CA ILE A 27 -0.26 -5.51 -1.15
C ILE A 27 1.24 -5.36 -1.30
N GLU A 28 1.66 -4.49 -2.21
CA GLU A 28 3.06 -4.13 -2.40
C GLU A 28 3.26 -2.64 -2.11
N VAL A 29 4.23 -2.32 -1.26
CA VAL A 29 4.52 -0.95 -0.83
C VAL A 29 5.96 -0.59 -1.16
N PHE A 30 6.12 0.54 -1.85
CA PHE A 30 7.39 1.21 -2.07
C PHE A 30 7.43 2.51 -1.26
N ALA A 31 8.48 2.72 -0.45
CA ALA A 31 8.75 4.03 0.13
C ALA A 31 10.01 4.63 -0.47
N ASN A 32 9.88 5.85 -0.99
CA ASN A 32 10.93 6.60 -1.67
C ASN A 32 11.65 5.71 -2.71
N GLU A 33 10.87 5.03 -3.57
CA GLU A 33 11.30 4.11 -4.63
C GLU A 33 12.05 2.83 -4.18
N ARG A 34 12.03 2.52 -2.88
CA ARG A 34 12.56 1.26 -2.33
C ARG A 34 11.40 0.33 -2.03
N GLN A 35 11.45 -0.92 -2.48
CA GLN A 35 10.44 -1.94 -2.16
C GLN A 35 10.59 -2.37 -0.69
N ILE A 36 9.48 -2.41 0.06
CA ILE A 36 9.55 -2.57 1.53
C ILE A 36 8.66 -3.69 2.05
N ILE A 37 7.46 -3.90 1.49
CA ILE A 37 6.51 -4.86 2.05
C ILE A 37 5.78 -5.60 0.92
N MET A 38 5.77 -6.93 1.04
CA MET A 38 4.85 -7.81 0.35
C MET A 38 4.01 -8.53 1.41
N THR A 39 2.69 -8.52 1.28
CA THR A 39 1.81 -9.29 2.19
C THR A 39 0.77 -10.03 1.39
N ASP A 40 0.72 -11.35 1.60
CA ASP A 40 -0.39 -12.22 1.24
C ASP A 40 -1.46 -12.11 2.32
N LYS A 41 -2.63 -11.55 1.99
CA LYS A 41 -3.81 -11.69 2.83
C LYS A 41 -4.64 -12.87 2.34
N PRO A 42 -4.71 -14.00 3.09
CA PRO A 42 -5.64 -15.05 2.76
C PRO A 42 -7.05 -14.47 2.78
N ARG A 43 -7.82 -14.84 1.75
CA ARG A 43 -9.17 -14.36 1.55
C ARG A 43 -10.11 -15.54 1.44
N ASP A 44 -11.14 -15.55 2.27
CA ASP A 44 -12.24 -16.51 2.15
C ASP A 44 -13.06 -16.20 0.90
N ALA A 45 -13.51 -17.25 0.20
CA ALA A 45 -14.25 -17.12 -1.07
C ALA A 45 -15.50 -16.23 -0.93
N ASP A 46 -16.14 -16.23 0.23
CA ASP A 46 -17.38 -15.50 0.51
C ASP A 46 -17.16 -14.12 1.15
N ALA A 47 -15.90 -13.70 1.36
CA ALA A 47 -15.60 -12.42 1.98
C ALA A 47 -16.00 -11.26 1.06
N LYS A 48 -16.89 -10.39 1.56
CA LYS A 48 -17.23 -9.11 0.90
C LYS A 48 -15.97 -8.24 0.82
N ILE A 49 -15.69 -7.72 -0.38
CA ILE A 49 -14.63 -6.72 -0.56
C ILE A 49 -15.13 -5.41 0.00
N ASN A 50 -14.41 -4.87 0.97
CA ASN A 50 -14.45 -3.45 1.23
C ASN A 50 -13.35 -2.81 0.38
N ASP A 51 -13.75 -2.04 -0.64
CA ASP A 51 -12.87 -1.33 -1.56
C ASP A 51 -12.55 0.11 -1.10
N GLY A 52 -12.98 0.47 0.11
CA GLY A 52 -12.69 1.76 0.71
C GLY A 52 -11.22 1.86 1.16
N VAL A 53 -10.59 2.98 0.78
CA VAL A 53 -9.27 3.38 1.28
C VAL A 53 -9.44 4.55 2.23
N ALA A 54 -8.82 4.46 3.41
CA ALA A 54 -8.82 5.52 4.41
C ALA A 54 -7.39 5.92 4.77
N LEU A 55 -7.12 7.21 4.81
CA LEU A 55 -5.93 7.77 5.46
C LEU A 55 -6.28 8.12 6.91
N PHE A 56 -5.42 7.74 7.85
CA PHE A 56 -5.59 8.08 9.26
C PHE A 56 -4.23 8.44 9.88
N SER A 57 -4.27 9.25 10.94
CA SER A 57 -3.13 9.48 11.83
C SER A 57 -3.48 9.06 13.25
N GLN A 58 -2.47 8.68 14.04
CA GLN A 58 -2.65 8.34 15.45
C GLN A 58 -1.66 9.16 16.27
N GLY A 59 -2.14 9.77 17.35
CA GLY A 59 -1.33 10.52 18.30
C GLY A 59 -1.06 11.98 17.91
N GLN A 60 -0.80 12.28 16.64
CA GLN A 60 -0.53 13.63 16.14
C GLN A 60 -1.10 13.84 14.73
N ASP A 61 -1.15 15.09 14.31
CA ASP A 61 -1.55 15.46 12.95
C ASP A 61 -0.52 15.00 11.91
N ILE A 62 -1.00 14.67 10.71
CA ILE A 62 -0.18 14.40 9.54
C ILE A 62 -0.34 15.53 8.54
N GLN A 63 0.78 16.03 8.02
CA GLN A 63 0.77 16.89 6.84
C GLN A 63 0.93 16.03 5.60
N VAL A 64 -0.04 16.14 4.70
CA VAL A 64 -0.08 15.36 3.46
C VAL A 64 -0.04 16.33 2.30
N ASP A 65 1.04 16.27 1.53
CA ASP A 65 1.19 17.12 0.35
C ASP A 65 0.23 16.68 -0.77
N ARG A 66 0.13 15.37 -1.03
CA ARG A 66 -0.69 14.84 -2.12
C ARG A 66 -1.13 13.39 -1.89
N ILE A 67 -2.37 13.11 -2.30
CA ILE A 67 -2.91 11.76 -2.44
C ILE A 67 -3.47 11.62 -3.85
N THR A 68 -3.09 10.55 -4.54
CA THR A 68 -3.58 10.21 -5.87
C THR A 68 -3.86 8.72 -5.92
N ALA A 69 -4.96 8.33 -6.56
CA ALA A 69 -5.37 6.95 -6.70
C ALA A 69 -5.80 6.66 -8.14
N TRP A 70 -5.52 5.45 -8.59
CA TRP A 70 -5.88 4.97 -9.92
C TRP A 70 -6.47 3.56 -9.81
N LYS A 71 -7.53 3.30 -10.58
CA LYS A 71 -8.06 1.95 -10.72
C LYS A 71 -7.17 1.16 -11.67
N MET A 72 -6.60 0.06 -11.19
CA MET A 72 -5.78 -0.82 -12.03
C MET A 72 -6.66 -1.65 -12.96
N LYS A 73 -6.19 -1.89 -14.19
CA LYS A 73 -6.78 -2.88 -15.09
C LYS A 73 -6.22 -4.26 -14.72
N SER A 74 -7.05 -5.29 -14.87
CA SER A 74 -6.61 -6.68 -14.88
C SER A 74 -5.46 -6.89 -15.86
N ALA A 75 -4.43 -7.64 -15.43
CA ALA A 75 -3.32 -8.04 -16.28
C ALA A 75 -3.65 -9.27 -17.14
N TYR A 76 -4.76 -9.95 -16.89
CA TYR A 76 -5.21 -11.09 -17.67
C TYR A 76 -5.85 -10.62 -18.98
N ALA A 77 -5.50 -11.26 -20.09
CA ALA A 77 -6.12 -10.98 -21.39
C ALA A 77 -7.55 -11.57 -21.39
N GLY A 78 -8.57 -10.72 -21.27
CA GLY A 78 -9.97 -11.16 -21.30
C GLY A 78 -11.01 -10.16 -20.78
N ASP A 79 -10.57 -9.09 -20.10
CA ASP A 79 -11.44 -8.02 -19.59
C ASP A 79 -11.50 -6.78 -20.51
#